data_AF-A0A2H5ZR09-F1
#
_entry.id   AF-A0A2H5ZR09-F1
#
_cell.length_a   1.000
_cell.length_b   1.000
_cell.length_c   1.000
_cell.angle_alpha   90.00
_cell.angle_beta   90.00
_cell.angle_gamma   90.00
#
_symmetry.space_group_name_H-M   'P 1'
#
loop_
_entity.id
_entity.type
_entity.pdbx_description
1 polymer ?
#
loop_
_entity_poly.entity_id
_entity_poly.type
_entity_poly.pdbx_seq_one_letter_code
_entity_poly.pdbx_strand_id
1 'polypeptide(L)'
;MGRQKLGCGVQLLRVLGRGSQQRPGYRLEMTVYEAELDRAAPQLPPPRQDAGVTYYVAWRFGGAEDLGEAVERGSLCARVALQALRAHSGRAYGSRSSTRKARTE
;
A
#
# COMPACT_ATOMS: atom_id res chain seq x y z
N MET A 1 -9.67 4.65 6.81
CA MET A 1 -8.64 4.65 5.73
C MET A 1 -9.04 3.87 4.49
N GLY A 2 -9.19 2.53 4.52
CA GLY A 2 -9.50 1.72 3.33
C GLY A 2 -10.73 2.22 2.54
N ARG A 3 -11.93 2.16 3.15
CA ARG A 3 -13.17 2.63 2.49
C ARG A 3 -13.14 4.11 2.11
N GLN A 4 -12.49 4.94 2.93
CA GLN A 4 -12.43 6.40 2.72
C GLN A 4 -11.51 6.81 1.56
N LYS A 5 -10.39 6.11 1.33
CA LYS A 5 -9.40 6.47 0.30
C LYS A 5 -9.45 5.59 -0.95
N LEU A 6 -9.77 4.30 -0.77
CA LEU A 6 -9.74 3.29 -1.83
C LEU A 6 -11.13 2.78 -2.22
N GLY A 7 -12.18 3.22 -1.50
CA GLY A 7 -13.57 2.80 -1.70
C GLY A 7 -13.83 1.30 -1.51
N CYS A 8 -12.93 0.58 -0.85
CA CYS A 8 -13.04 -0.84 -0.57
C CYS A 8 -12.53 -1.18 0.84
N GLY A 9 -12.89 -2.37 1.33
CA GLY A 9 -12.36 -2.90 2.58
C GLY A 9 -10.89 -3.32 2.42
N VAL A 10 -10.14 -3.14 3.51
CA VAL A 10 -8.73 -3.52 3.60
C VAL A 10 -8.56 -4.31 4.89
N GLN A 11 -8.14 -5.56 4.78
CA GLN A 11 -7.84 -6.43 5.91
C GLN A 11 -6.32 -6.46 6.13
N LEU A 12 -5.88 -5.99 7.29
CA LEU A 12 -4.45 -6.03 7.65
C LEU A 12 -4.05 -7.48 7.98
N LEU A 13 -2.91 -7.90 7.42
CA LEU A 13 -2.36 -9.24 7.63
C LEU A 13 -1.24 -9.22 8.67
N ARG A 14 -0.18 -8.44 8.41
CA ARG A 14 0.99 -8.34 9.30
C ARG A 14 1.72 -7.02 9.11
N VAL A 15 2.60 -6.69 10.05
CA VAL A 15 3.54 -5.57 9.90
C VAL A 15 4.70 -5.99 9.01
N LEU A 16 4.93 -5.24 7.93
CA LEU A 16 6.08 -5.42 7.04
C LEU A 16 7.30 -4.62 7.49
N GLY A 17 7.08 -3.43 8.06
CA GLY A 17 8.19 -2.57 8.47
C GLY A 17 7.75 -1.41 9.34
N ARG A 18 8.71 -0.83 10.05
CA ARG A 18 8.54 0.39 10.84
C ARG A 18 9.69 1.33 10.51
N GLY A 19 9.44 2.63 10.59
CA GLY A 19 10.48 3.64 10.42
C GLY A 19 10.01 5.01 10.86
N SER A 20 10.98 5.90 11.04
CA SER A 20 10.73 7.26 11.47
C SER A 20 11.54 8.27 10.66
N GLN A 21 11.10 9.52 10.65
CA GLN A 21 11.82 10.63 10.01
C GLN A 21 11.63 11.93 10.79
N GLN A 22 12.72 12.62 11.06
CA GLN A 22 12.68 13.97 11.62
C GLN A 22 12.25 14.97 10.54
N ARG A 23 11.36 15.89 10.92
CA ARG A 23 10.92 17.04 10.14
C ARG A 23 11.08 18.30 10.99
N PRO A 24 11.12 19.50 10.38
CA PRO A 24 11.06 20.73 11.15
C PRO A 24 9.81 20.74 12.05
N GLY A 25 10.01 20.78 13.35
CA GLY A 25 8.95 20.85 14.35
C GLY A 25 8.28 19.53 14.77
N TYR A 26 8.61 18.38 14.15
CA TYR A 26 8.01 17.10 14.57
C TYR A 26 8.79 15.86 14.11
N ARG A 27 8.52 14.72 14.77
CA ARG A 27 8.95 13.38 14.35
C ARG A 27 7.78 12.66 13.68
N LEU A 28 8.01 12.16 12.46
CA LEU A 28 7.05 11.29 11.78
C LEU A 28 7.38 9.83 12.11
N GLU A 29 6.39 9.08 12.58
CA GLU A 29 6.47 7.64 12.82
C GLU A 29 5.59 6.89 11.81
N MET A 30 6.05 5.74 11.33
CA MET A 30 5.30 4.97 10.34
C MET A 30 5.43 3.47 10.55
N THR A 31 4.31 2.79 10.40
CA THR A 31 4.21 1.33 10.27
C THR A 31 3.62 0.99 8.90
N VAL A 32 4.30 0.15 8.14
CA VAL A 32 3.81 -0.42 6.88
C VAL A 32 3.25 -1.80 7.16
N TYR A 33 2.03 -2.03 6.70
CA TYR A 33 1.33 -3.31 6.83
C TYR A 33 1.21 -4.00 5.47
N GLU A 34 1.26 -5.32 5.48
CA GLU A 34 0.70 -6.15 4.42
C GLU A 34 -0.81 -6.22 4.62
N ALA A 35 -1.57 -6.14 3.54
CA ALA A 35 -3.00 -6.16 3.59
C ALA A 35 -3.60 -6.78 2.33
N GLU A 36 -4.80 -7.33 2.47
CA GLU A 36 -5.64 -7.80 1.37
C GLU A 36 -6.83 -6.87 1.19
N LEU A 37 -7.25 -6.70 -0.06
CA LEU A 37 -8.49 -6.01 -0.40
C LEU A 37 -9.65 -6.99 -0.29
N ASP A 38 -10.82 -6.51 0.14
CA ASP A 38 -12.06 -7.30 0.13
C ASP A 38 -12.63 -7.57 -1.27
N ARG A 39 -11.90 -7.16 -2.31
CA ARG A 39 -12.26 -7.26 -3.73
C ARG A 39 -11.02 -7.22 -4.61
N ALA A 40 -11.18 -7.48 -5.91
CA ALA A 40 -10.05 -7.56 -6.84
C ALA A 40 -9.26 -6.24 -7.03
N ALA A 41 -9.89 -5.08 -6.84
CA ALA A 41 -9.31 -3.79 -7.17
C ALA A 41 -9.94 -2.63 -6.37
N PRO A 42 -9.20 -1.56 -6.03
CA PRO A 42 -9.75 -0.32 -5.49
C PRO A 42 -10.81 0.30 -6.41
N GLN A 43 -11.81 0.95 -5.80
CA GLN A 43 -12.80 1.77 -6.50
C GLN A 43 -12.75 3.16 -5.86
N LEU A 44 -11.91 4.05 -6.39
CA LEU A 44 -11.65 5.34 -5.76
C LEU A 44 -12.96 6.13 -5.62
N PRO A 45 -13.28 6.65 -4.41
CA PRO A 45 -14.44 7.51 -4.24
C PRO A 45 -14.23 8.82 -5.01
N PRO A 46 -15.33 9.50 -5.42
CA PRO A 46 -15.21 10.81 -6.03
C PRO A 46 -14.49 11.78 -5.08
N PRO A 47 -13.59 12.63 -5.59
CA PRO A 47 -12.90 13.61 -4.76
C PRO A 47 -13.92 14.54 -4.11
N ARG A 48 -13.74 14.81 -2.82
CA ARG A 48 -14.58 15.76 -2.07
C ARG A 48 -13.82 17.05 -1.90
N GLN A 49 -14.54 18.17 -1.84
CA GLN A 49 -13.96 19.50 -1.60
C GLN A 49 -13.64 19.73 -0.11
N ASP A 50 -13.35 18.67 0.64
CA ASP A 50 -13.05 18.77 2.06
C ASP A 50 -11.62 19.29 2.22
N ALA A 51 -11.50 20.54 2.67
CA ALA A 51 -10.22 21.18 2.92
C ALA A 51 -9.40 20.35 3.93
N GLY A 52 -8.24 19.86 3.48
CA GLY A 52 -7.28 19.16 4.35
C GLY A 52 -7.15 17.64 4.13
N VAL A 53 -7.90 17.03 3.21
CA VAL A 53 -7.75 15.60 2.89
C VAL A 53 -7.16 15.40 1.50
N THR A 54 -6.07 14.63 1.41
CA THR A 54 -5.53 14.17 0.13
C THR A 54 -6.41 13.05 -0.43
N TYR A 55 -6.95 13.27 -1.63
CA TYR A 55 -7.70 12.28 -2.41
C TYR A 55 -6.83 11.69 -3.52
N TYR A 56 -6.95 10.38 -3.74
CA TYR A 56 -6.34 9.73 -4.90
C TYR A 56 -7.25 9.88 -6.10
N VAL A 57 -6.66 10.23 -7.25
CA VAL A 57 -7.37 10.37 -8.54
C VAL A 57 -7.07 9.23 -9.51
N ALA A 58 -6.00 8.46 -9.24
CA ALA A 58 -5.58 7.33 -10.05
C ALA A 58 -4.88 6.29 -9.18
N TRP A 59 -4.89 5.04 -9.64
CA TRP A 59 -4.16 3.94 -9.02
C TRP A 59 -3.80 2.88 -10.06
N ARG A 60 -2.75 2.11 -9.77
CA ARG A 60 -2.41 0.85 -10.44
C ARG A 60 -1.74 -0.08 -9.42
N PHE A 61 -1.81 -1.38 -9.65
CA PHE A 61 -0.85 -2.29 -9.01
C PHE A 61 0.52 -2.13 -9.68
N GLY A 62 1.58 -2.28 -8.91
CA GLY A 62 2.96 -2.05 -9.35
C GLY A 62 3.96 -2.91 -8.57
N GLY A 63 5.17 -2.99 -9.11
CA GLY A 63 6.28 -3.70 -8.48
C GLY A 63 6.97 -2.87 -7.39
N ALA A 64 7.91 -3.47 -6.67
CA ALA A 64 8.65 -2.77 -5.62
C ALA A 64 9.56 -1.66 -6.21
N GLU A 65 10.07 -1.89 -7.42
CA GLU A 65 10.89 -0.97 -8.20
C GLU A 65 10.21 0.37 -8.49
N ASP A 66 8.87 0.38 -8.60
CA ASP A 66 8.08 1.60 -8.80
C ASP A 66 8.20 2.59 -7.64
N LEU A 67 8.63 2.13 -6.46
CA LEU A 67 8.84 2.99 -5.29
C LEU A 67 10.13 3.82 -5.37
N GLY A 68 11.05 3.50 -6.30
CA GLY A 68 12.38 4.09 -6.38
C GLY A 68 12.39 5.61 -6.43
N GLU A 69 11.64 6.22 -7.35
CA GLU A 69 11.57 7.68 -7.49
C GLU A 69 11.11 8.37 -6.19
N ALA A 70 10.10 7.80 -5.52
CA ALA A 70 9.59 8.35 -4.28
C ALA A 70 10.61 8.25 -3.13
N VAL A 71 11.43 7.18 -3.11
CA VAL A 71 12.54 7.05 -2.16
C VAL A 71 13.57 8.16 -2.37
N GLU A 72 13.98 8.40 -3.61
CA GLU A 72 14.94 9.47 -3.96
C GLU A 72 14.41 10.85 -3.58
N ARG A 73 13.09 11.06 -3.68
CA ARG A 73 12.41 12.28 -3.22
C ARG A 73 12.22 12.37 -1.69
N GLY A 74 12.79 11.43 -0.93
CA GLY A 74 12.80 11.46 0.53
C GLY A 74 11.50 11.01 1.19
N SER A 75 10.68 10.22 0.50
CA SER A 75 9.43 9.66 1.04
C SER A 75 9.71 8.57 2.08
N LEU A 76 9.24 8.78 3.33
CA LEU A 76 9.38 7.79 4.39
C LEU A 76 8.61 6.50 4.06
N CYS A 77 7.42 6.58 3.45
CA CYS A 77 6.57 5.40 3.22
C CYS A 77 7.18 4.50 2.16
N ALA A 78 7.65 5.09 1.06
CA ALA A 78 8.32 4.37 -0.01
C ALA A 78 9.59 3.69 0.50
N ARG A 79 10.39 4.39 1.33
CA ARG A 79 11.63 3.84 1.89
C ARG A 79 11.36 2.65 2.81
N VAL A 80 10.45 2.78 3.77
CA VAL A 80 10.11 1.68 4.70
C VAL A 80 9.51 0.50 3.94
N ALA A 81 8.62 0.75 2.97
CA ALA A 81 8.02 -0.30 2.16
C ALA A 81 9.05 -1.02 1.28
N LEU A 82 9.93 -0.30 0.57
CA LEU A 82 10.95 -0.90 -0.29
C LEU A 82 11.96 -1.73 0.50
N GLN A 83 12.40 -1.24 1.67
CA GLN A 83 13.28 -2.00 2.57
C GLN A 83 12.61 -3.28 3.05
N ALA A 84 11.35 -3.19 3.48
CA ALA A 84 10.59 -4.35 3.91
C ALA A 84 10.43 -5.36 2.77
N LEU A 85 10.00 -4.93 1.59
CA LEU A 85 9.81 -5.80 0.43
C LEU A 85 11.11 -6.50 0.02
N ARG A 86 12.25 -5.79 -0.01
CA ARG A 86 13.57 -6.40 -0.29
C ARG A 86 13.96 -7.46 0.74
N ALA A 87 13.71 -7.23 2.02
CA ALA A 87 13.98 -8.20 3.07
C ALA A 87 13.08 -9.46 2.95
N HIS A 88 11.86 -9.29 2.44
CA HIS A 88 10.90 -10.39 2.26
C HIS A 88 11.08 -11.12 0.92
N SER A 89 11.61 -10.50 -0.13
CA SER A 89 11.91 -11.19 -1.40
C SER A 89 12.97 -12.29 -1.27
N GLY A 90 13.82 -12.24 -0.25
CA GLY A 90 14.71 -13.36 0.12
C GLY A 90 13.97 -14.57 0.74
N ARG A 91 12.68 -14.42 1.08
CA ARG A 91 11.75 -15.45 1.56
C ARG A 91 10.55 -15.49 0.61
N ALA A 92 10.74 -16.07 -0.57
CA ALA A 92 9.73 -16.33 -1.63
C ALA A 92 8.30 -15.83 -1.32
N TYR A 93 7.93 -14.68 -1.90
CA TYR A 93 6.55 -14.19 -1.90
C TYR A 93 5.73 -15.11 -2.82
N GLY A 94 5.08 -16.11 -2.22
CA GLY A 94 4.37 -17.16 -2.93
C GLY A 94 3.25 -16.60 -3.82
N SER A 95 3.40 -16.81 -5.13
CA SER A 95 2.33 -16.73 -6.12
C SER A 95 1.16 -17.61 -5.68
N ARG A 96 0.12 -17.02 -5.08
CA ARG A 96 -1.18 -17.68 -4.99
C ARG A 96 -1.90 -17.51 -6.32
N SER A 97 -1.66 -18.47 -7.22
CA SER A 97 -2.45 -18.67 -8.43
C SER A 97 -3.90 -18.93 -8.05
N SER A 98 -4.76 -17.94 -8.25
CA SER A 98 -6.21 -18.09 -8.12
C SER A 98 -6.75 -18.90 -9.30
N THR A 99 -6.72 -20.23 -9.21
CA THR A 99 -7.55 -21.10 -10.06
C THR A 99 -8.97 -21.15 -9.50
N ARG A 100 -9.84 -20.25 -9.97
CA ARG A 100 -11.28 -20.50 -9.90
C ARG A 100 -11.61 -21.64 -10.87
N LYS A 101 -11.89 -22.84 -10.36
CA LYS A 101 -12.60 -23.86 -11.14
C LYS A 101 -14.02 -23.34 -11.41
N ALA A 102 -14.33 -23.10 -12.68
CA ALA A 102 -15.71 -22.97 -13.12
C ALA A 102 -16.41 -24.32 -12.89
N ARG A 103 -17.49 -24.30 -12.13
CA ARG A 103 -18.43 -25.42 -12.01
C ARG A 103 -19.52 -25.16 -13.04
N THR A 104 -19.54 -25.98 -14.08
CA THR A 104 -20.64 -26.05 -15.05
C THR A 104 -21.60 -27.13 -14.56
N GLU A 105 -22.88 -26.79 -14.44
CA GLU A 105 -23.99 -27.74 -14.50
C GLU A 105 -24.59 -27.69 -15.89
#